data_AF-A0A7L1BRQ5-F1
#
_entry.id   AF-A0A7L1BRQ5-F1
#
_cell.length_a   1.000
_cell.length_b   1.000
_cell.length_c   1.000
_cell.angle_alpha   90.00
_cell.angle_beta   90.00
_cell.angle_gamma   90.00
#
_symmetry.space_group_name_H-M   'P 1'
#
loop_
_entity.id
_entity.type
_entity.pdbx_description
1 polymer ?
#
loop_
_entity_poly.entity_id
_entity_poly.type
_entity_poly.pdbx_seq_one_letter_code
_entity_poly.pdbx_strand_id
1 'polypeptide(L)'
;ARFFCTAGRGLEPFLAREVRARLGATEVSGEPEPPRALRFGAAAGLSELRRLRSGERLFLLLKKHSPLPVSGNRGKMLHEIKSLVIGEPKYWLDIISVWRKLHGHEGETDDVSQENALALKRKSEEETNTTSKRQKTEQVRAVVSEECQVEAGETCVVPETMSSQECWIESKTSSEFPLKGSGENPTVNEKLSFSFRVSCRCSGAIAKILTSQEVGRAIGITLVKQCGWRADLRDPDLEIFIHLNDTQSVVGIPLFRLPLANREYIKTAGLRSTVAWAMASLAEISAGALVLDPMCGLGTILLEAAKEWPEACYWGADISDLQLEGADGNIRTADLMDKIELLKASVKALPLPSESFDSVISDIPFGKKFKTTNDAQLLPDILQEMERVLRVGGTLVLLLSQELHRRVDGLTKCAGGDCAEASADSDSGAAPVQAPSVDENSSSLAQGGGESVLSRHFRSLVPEGVYAVSLGKTDAFIHKYRKVSAPGN
;
A
#
# COMPACT_ATOMS: atom_id res chain seq x y z
N ALA A 1 1.52 21.54 -15.87
CA ALA A 1 2.85 21.02 -15.46
C ALA A 1 2.93 19.52 -15.74
N ARG A 2 4.13 18.91 -15.69
CA ARG A 2 4.28 17.46 -15.79
C ARG A 2 4.49 16.86 -14.41
N PHE A 3 3.78 15.77 -14.13
CA PHE A 3 3.79 15.11 -12.83
C PHE A 3 4.27 13.67 -12.96
N PHE A 4 4.78 13.16 -11.85
CA PHE A 4 5.18 11.79 -11.64
C PHE A 4 4.54 11.30 -10.34
N CYS A 5 3.75 10.24 -10.41
CA CYS A 5 3.05 9.68 -9.25
C CYS A 5 3.36 8.20 -9.11
N THR A 6 3.90 7.78 -7.98
CA THR A 6 4.13 6.36 -7.70
C THR A 6 2.84 5.68 -7.27
N ALA A 7 2.65 4.41 -7.62
CA ALA A 7 1.49 3.61 -7.18
C ALA A 7 1.96 2.31 -6.53
N GLY A 8 1.09 1.68 -5.74
CA GLY A 8 1.27 0.27 -5.35
C GLY A 8 1.17 -0.63 -6.58
N ARG A 9 1.91 -1.75 -6.58
CA ARG A 9 1.85 -2.71 -7.70
C ARG A 9 0.40 -3.17 -7.92
N GLY A 10 -0.08 -3.06 -9.15
CA GLY A 10 -1.45 -3.39 -9.54
C GLY A 10 -2.44 -2.22 -9.44
N LEU A 11 -2.05 -1.11 -8.81
CA LEU A 11 -2.87 0.10 -8.68
C LEU A 11 -2.62 1.11 -9.82
N GLU A 12 -1.66 0.84 -10.72
CA GLU A 12 -1.33 1.72 -11.83
C GLU A 12 -2.53 1.96 -12.77
N PRO A 13 -3.35 0.94 -13.12
CA PRO A 13 -4.55 1.17 -13.93
C PRO A 13 -5.59 2.04 -13.20
N PHE A 14 -5.72 1.91 -11.88
CA PHE A 14 -6.62 2.73 -11.07
C PHE A 14 -6.17 4.19 -11.05
N LEU A 15 -4.88 4.42 -10.83
CA LEU A 15 -4.27 5.74 -10.92
C LEU A 15 -4.43 6.35 -12.30
N ALA A 16 -4.21 5.56 -13.36
CA ALA A 16 -4.36 6.04 -14.73
C ALA A 16 -5.80 6.41 -15.07
N ARG A 17 -6.80 5.72 -14.53
CA ARG A 17 -8.21 6.12 -14.66
C ARG A 17 -8.51 7.37 -13.84
N GLU A 18 -8.05 7.41 -12.59
CA GLU A 18 -8.29 8.50 -11.66
C GLU A 18 -7.72 9.84 -12.16
N VAL A 19 -6.46 9.88 -12.61
CA VAL A 19 -5.85 11.14 -13.09
C VAL A 19 -6.51 11.64 -14.37
N ARG A 20 -6.99 10.74 -15.25
CA ARG A 20 -7.74 11.14 -16.44
C ARG A 20 -9.10 11.72 -16.07
N ALA A 21 -9.82 11.05 -15.18
CA ALA A 21 -11.16 11.44 -14.77
C ALA A 21 -11.17 12.75 -13.97
N ARG A 22 -10.24 12.90 -13.00
CA ARG A 22 -10.24 14.04 -12.07
C ARG A 22 -9.46 15.24 -12.55
N LEU A 23 -8.35 15.01 -13.27
CA LEU A 23 -7.41 16.08 -13.63
C LEU A 23 -7.41 16.40 -15.13
N GLY A 24 -8.26 15.74 -15.92
CA GLY A 24 -8.26 15.86 -17.38
C GLY A 24 -6.89 15.53 -17.98
N ALA A 25 -6.14 14.63 -17.34
CA ALA A 25 -4.72 14.48 -17.61
C ALA A 25 -4.43 13.96 -19.02
N THR A 26 -3.47 14.60 -19.69
CA THR A 26 -2.96 14.21 -21.01
C THR A 26 -1.61 13.49 -20.89
N GLU A 27 -1.17 12.82 -21.97
CA GLU A 27 0.15 12.14 -22.03
C GLU A 27 0.37 11.09 -20.91
N VAL A 28 -0.69 10.41 -20.50
CA VAL A 28 -0.64 9.40 -19.44
C VAL A 28 0.18 8.20 -19.91
N SER A 29 1.42 8.10 -19.41
CA SER A 29 2.36 7.04 -19.76
C SER A 29 2.87 6.32 -18.51
N GLY A 30 2.76 4.99 -18.53
CA GLY A 30 3.40 4.14 -17.53
C GLY A 30 4.92 4.14 -17.67
N GLU A 31 5.62 3.70 -16.64
CA GLU A 31 6.99 3.20 -16.81
C GLU A 31 6.94 1.86 -17.59
N PRO A 32 7.94 1.55 -18.43
CA PRO A 32 8.06 0.22 -19.02
C PRO A 32 8.19 -0.84 -17.92
N GLU A 33 7.62 -2.02 -18.16
CA GLU A 33 7.21 -2.99 -17.15
C GLU A 33 8.26 -3.39 -16.09
N PRO A 34 7.82 -3.66 -14.84
CA PRO A 34 6.48 -3.42 -14.31
C PRO A 34 6.31 -1.93 -13.97
N PRO A 35 5.23 -1.26 -14.43
CA PRO A 35 5.01 0.14 -14.12
C PRO A 35 4.90 0.28 -12.60
N ARG A 36 5.70 1.14 -11.96
CA ARG A 36 5.55 1.46 -10.52
C ARG A 36 5.18 2.93 -10.29
N ALA A 37 5.06 3.66 -11.39
CA ALA A 37 4.70 5.04 -11.40
C ALA A 37 4.04 5.41 -12.72
N LEU A 38 3.24 6.46 -12.65
CA LEU A 38 2.53 7.04 -13.75
C LEU A 38 3.05 8.46 -13.99
N ARG A 39 3.24 8.80 -15.26
CA ARG A 39 3.59 10.14 -15.70
C ARG A 39 2.41 10.72 -16.44
N PHE A 40 2.11 11.98 -16.18
CA PHE A 40 1.00 12.66 -16.82
C PHE A 40 1.20 14.18 -16.84
N GLY A 41 0.64 14.83 -17.86
CA GLY A 41 0.49 16.27 -17.92
C GLY A 41 -0.89 16.67 -17.40
N ALA A 42 -0.96 17.64 -16.50
CA ALA A 42 -2.22 18.21 -16.05
C ALA A 42 -2.07 19.71 -15.77
N ALA A 43 -3.17 20.45 -15.93
CA ALA A 43 -3.32 21.84 -15.52
C ALA A 43 -4.16 21.90 -14.23
N ALA A 44 -3.66 21.24 -13.18
CA ALA A 44 -4.37 21.09 -11.89
C ALA A 44 -3.62 21.79 -10.76
N GLY A 45 -4.37 22.34 -9.80
CA GLY A 45 -3.85 22.96 -8.57
C GLY A 45 -3.43 21.93 -7.52
N LEU A 46 -2.73 22.37 -6.45
CA LEU A 46 -2.29 21.47 -5.37
C LEU A 46 -3.46 20.80 -4.64
N SER A 47 -4.58 21.51 -4.44
CA SER A 47 -5.78 20.98 -3.80
C SER A 47 -6.40 19.82 -4.59
N GLU A 48 -6.48 19.95 -5.91
CA GLU A 48 -6.97 18.89 -6.81
C GLU A 48 -6.03 17.69 -6.85
N LEU A 49 -4.72 17.94 -6.90
CA LEU A 49 -3.69 16.90 -6.88
C LEU A 49 -3.67 16.13 -5.55
N ARG A 50 -3.96 16.80 -4.43
CA ARG A 50 -4.08 16.18 -3.09
C ARG A 50 -5.31 15.26 -2.99
N ARG A 51 -6.33 15.48 -3.82
CA ARG A 51 -7.53 14.62 -3.84
C ARG A 51 -7.25 13.25 -4.43
N LEU A 52 -6.14 13.01 -5.12
CA LEU A 52 -5.81 11.68 -5.64
C LEU A 52 -5.76 10.61 -4.53
N ARG A 53 -6.42 9.48 -4.77
CA ARG A 53 -6.65 8.44 -3.78
C ARG A 53 -5.90 7.14 -4.07
N SER A 54 -5.65 6.80 -5.33
CA SER A 54 -4.94 5.57 -5.72
C SER A 54 -3.41 5.72 -5.77
N GLY A 55 -2.90 6.96 -5.75
CA GLY A 55 -1.48 7.27 -5.75
C GLY A 55 -0.82 7.17 -4.38
N GLU A 56 0.47 6.85 -4.35
CA GLU A 56 1.31 6.77 -3.15
C GLU A 56 2.02 8.09 -2.85
N ARG A 57 2.80 8.58 -3.82
CA ARG A 57 3.56 9.83 -3.69
C ARG A 57 3.55 10.55 -5.02
N LEU A 58 3.37 11.87 -4.96
CA LEU A 58 3.26 12.73 -6.12
C LEU A 58 4.42 13.72 -6.17
N PHE A 59 4.95 13.89 -7.37
CA PHE A 59 6.13 14.71 -7.63
C PHE A 59 5.87 15.60 -8.85
N LEU A 60 6.36 16.83 -8.80
CA LEU A 60 6.60 17.66 -9.97
C LEU A 60 7.81 17.06 -10.72
N LEU A 61 7.61 16.67 -11.98
CA LEU A 61 8.67 16.07 -12.80
C LEU A 61 9.57 17.17 -13.37
N LEU A 62 10.85 17.15 -13.01
CA LEU A 62 11.85 18.11 -13.50
C LEU A 62 12.57 17.57 -14.73
N LYS A 63 13.20 16.39 -14.60
CA LYS A 63 13.98 15.78 -15.66
C LYS A 63 13.70 14.29 -15.74
N LYS A 64 13.74 13.77 -16.97
CA LYS A 64 13.73 12.34 -17.28
C LYS A 64 14.86 12.04 -18.24
N HIS A 65 15.61 10.99 -17.95
CA HIS A 65 16.64 10.47 -18.83
C HIS A 65 16.54 8.96 -18.97
N SER A 66 17.12 8.44 -20.05
CA SER A 66 17.38 7.01 -20.25
C SER A 66 18.22 6.45 -19.09
N PRO A 67 18.28 5.12 -18.92
CA PRO A 67 19.16 4.50 -17.94
C PRO A 67 20.59 5.05 -18.07
N LEU A 68 21.22 5.32 -16.93
CA LEU A 68 22.62 5.72 -16.92
C LEU A 68 23.49 4.49 -17.23
N PRO A 69 24.50 4.60 -18.11
CA PRO A 69 25.39 3.49 -18.39
C PRO A 69 26.13 3.11 -17.11
N VAL A 70 25.91 1.87 -16.65
CA VAL A 70 26.55 1.37 -15.44
C VAL A 70 28.02 1.10 -15.75
N SER A 71 28.90 1.98 -15.26
CA SER A 71 30.35 1.79 -15.35
C SER A 71 30.91 1.28 -14.03
N GLY A 72 31.93 0.41 -14.07
CA GLY A 72 32.61 -0.06 -12.85
C GLY A 72 33.33 1.04 -12.06
N ASN A 73 33.54 2.22 -12.67
CA ASN A 73 34.19 3.35 -12.04
C ASN A 73 33.16 4.23 -11.29
N ARG A 74 33.21 4.16 -9.95
CA ARG A 74 32.35 4.93 -9.03
C ARG A 74 32.36 6.44 -9.32
N GLY A 75 33.54 7.01 -9.59
CA GLY A 75 33.72 8.44 -9.81
C GLY A 75 33.07 8.90 -11.12
N LYS A 76 33.23 8.11 -12.18
CA LYS A 76 32.60 8.39 -13.48
C LYS A 76 31.08 8.38 -13.38
N MET A 77 30.48 7.37 -12.74
CA MET A 77 29.03 7.34 -12.56
C MET A 77 28.53 8.52 -11.73
N LEU A 78 29.23 8.89 -10.66
CA LEU A 78 28.82 10.01 -9.83
C LEU A 78 28.88 11.34 -10.60
N HIS A 79 29.87 11.50 -11.48
CA HIS A 79 29.98 12.64 -12.37
C HIS A 79 28.81 12.70 -13.36
N GLU A 80 28.44 11.57 -13.98
CA GLU A 80 27.29 11.48 -14.88
C GLU A 80 25.98 11.82 -14.16
N ILE A 81 25.76 11.30 -12.95
CA ILE A 81 24.58 11.61 -12.12
C ILE A 81 24.55 13.10 -11.76
N LYS A 82 25.69 13.70 -11.40
CA LYS A 82 25.76 15.15 -11.10
C LYS A 82 25.38 15.97 -12.33
N SER A 83 25.94 15.63 -13.49
CA SER A 83 25.63 16.31 -14.75
C SER A 83 24.14 16.25 -15.07
N LEU A 84 23.52 15.08 -14.87
CA LEU A 84 22.10 14.83 -15.06
C LEU A 84 21.23 15.81 -14.26
N VAL A 85 21.48 15.87 -12.95
CA VAL A 85 20.61 16.55 -11.99
C VAL A 85 20.80 18.06 -12.10
N ILE A 86 22.06 18.50 -12.11
CA ILE A 86 22.41 19.88 -11.80
C ILE A 86 22.21 20.80 -13.01
N GLY A 87 22.64 20.40 -14.21
CA GLY A 87 22.53 21.25 -15.41
C GLY A 87 23.07 22.68 -15.19
N GLU A 88 22.41 23.67 -15.79
CA GLU A 88 22.75 25.09 -15.62
C GLU A 88 22.08 25.71 -14.39
N PRO A 89 22.72 26.64 -13.65
CA PRO A 89 22.12 27.29 -12.48
C PRO A 89 20.79 28.02 -12.76
N LYS A 90 20.63 28.60 -13.96
CA LYS A 90 19.39 29.30 -14.37
C LYS A 90 18.17 28.38 -14.36
N TYR A 91 18.36 27.12 -14.72
CA TYR A 91 17.30 26.11 -14.73
C TYR A 91 16.64 25.93 -13.35
N TRP A 92 17.44 25.99 -12.28
CA TRP A 92 16.92 25.86 -10.91
C TRP A 92 16.11 27.08 -10.45
N LEU A 93 16.42 28.28 -10.97
CA LEU A 93 15.62 29.48 -10.70
C LEU A 93 14.22 29.36 -11.33
N ASP A 94 14.15 28.86 -12.56
CA ASP A 94 12.88 28.61 -13.25
C ASP A 94 12.05 27.56 -12.51
N ILE A 95 12.68 26.48 -12.06
CA ILE A 95 12.02 25.44 -11.25
C ILE A 95 11.47 26.01 -9.95
N ILE A 96 12.27 26.79 -9.23
CA ILE A 96 11.81 27.43 -7.99
C ILE A 96 10.65 28.37 -8.26
N SER A 97 10.67 29.10 -9.38
CA SER A 97 9.54 29.95 -9.79
C SER A 97 8.27 29.13 -10.00
N VAL A 98 8.35 28.01 -10.72
CA VAL A 98 7.21 27.10 -10.94
C VAL A 98 6.72 26.49 -9.63
N TRP A 99 7.63 25.99 -8.79
CA TRP A 99 7.31 25.42 -7.50
C TRP A 99 6.65 26.43 -6.56
N ARG A 100 7.16 27.67 -6.53
CA ARG A 100 6.60 28.77 -5.74
C ARG A 100 5.24 29.20 -6.27
N LYS A 101 5.01 29.22 -7.58
CA LYS A 101 3.68 29.49 -8.14
C LYS A 101 2.66 28.43 -7.76
N LEU A 102 3.08 27.16 -7.68
CA LEU A 102 2.23 26.06 -7.24
C LEU A 102 1.84 26.19 -5.76
N HIS A 103 2.75 26.62 -4.89
CA HIS A 103 2.51 26.79 -3.44
C HIS A 103 1.93 28.17 -3.07
N GLY A 104 2.21 29.22 -3.85
CA GLY A 104 1.81 30.59 -3.55
C GLY A 104 0.34 30.92 -3.86
N HIS A 105 -0.41 30.00 -4.46
CA HIS A 105 -1.84 30.13 -4.70
C HIS A 105 -2.71 29.69 -3.50
N GLU A 106 -2.12 29.23 -2.39
CA GLU A 106 -2.85 28.89 -1.14
C GLU A 106 -3.19 30.12 -0.28
N GLY A 107 -2.98 31.35 -0.78
CA GLY A 107 -3.16 32.59 -0.01
C GLY A 107 -4.56 33.23 -0.07
N GLU A 108 -5.48 32.76 -0.90
CA GLU A 108 -6.84 33.31 -0.96
C GLU A 108 -7.86 32.16 -0.98
N THR A 109 -8.74 32.15 0.03
CA THR A 109 -9.87 31.23 0.30
C THR A 109 -9.51 29.81 0.76
N ASP A 110 -9.34 29.60 2.07
CA ASP A 110 -10.42 29.13 2.95
C ASP A 110 -9.91 28.99 4.40
N ASP A 111 -10.71 29.51 5.32
CA ASP A 111 -10.55 29.37 6.77
C ASP A 111 -10.71 27.89 7.17
N VAL A 112 -10.11 27.50 8.31
CA VAL A 112 -10.07 26.14 8.90
C VAL A 112 -8.91 25.22 8.45
N SER A 113 -7.73 25.43 9.04
CA SER A 113 -7.19 24.60 10.13
C SER A 113 -5.70 24.89 10.28
N GLN A 114 -5.35 25.46 11.44
CA GLN A 114 -3.97 25.73 11.82
C GLN A 114 -3.17 24.41 11.79
N GLU A 115 -2.12 24.38 10.96
CA GLU A 115 -1.02 23.43 11.15
C GLU A 115 -0.57 23.54 12.60
N ASN A 116 -0.87 22.50 13.40
CA ASN A 116 -0.45 22.41 14.78
C ASN A 116 1.08 22.37 14.87
N ALA A 117 1.67 23.56 14.99
CA ALA A 117 3.02 23.81 15.44
C ALA A 117 3.14 23.49 16.95
N LEU A 118 2.90 22.23 17.33
CA LEU A 118 3.17 21.70 18.67
C LEU A 118 3.71 20.26 18.59
N ALA A 119 4.79 20.07 17.83
CA ALA A 119 5.75 19.02 18.14
C ALA A 119 6.75 19.58 19.16
N LEU A 120 6.40 19.43 20.44
CA LEU A 120 7.22 19.76 21.60
C LEU A 120 8.69 19.33 21.41
N LYS A 121 9.58 20.29 21.65
CA LYS A 121 11.01 20.11 21.91
C LYS A 121 11.24 18.85 22.77
N ARG A 122 11.89 17.83 22.21
CA ARG A 122 12.56 16.82 23.04
C ARG A 122 13.70 17.49 23.80
N LYS A 123 13.63 17.50 25.12
CA LYS A 123 14.81 17.58 26.00
C LYS A 123 15.32 16.15 26.24
N SER A 124 16.64 15.96 26.24
CA SER A 124 17.36 14.85 26.90
C SER A 124 17.18 14.97 28.42
N GLU A 125 17.35 14.00 29.30
CA GLU A 125 17.82 12.60 29.35
C GLU A 125 16.71 11.75 30.03
N GLU A 126 16.62 10.43 29.94
CA GLU A 126 17.47 9.45 30.64
C GLU A 126 17.37 8.07 29.96
N GLU A 127 18.53 7.51 29.63
CA GLU A 127 18.70 6.11 29.24
C GLU A 127 18.54 5.24 30.49
N THR A 128 17.50 4.39 30.53
CA THR A 128 17.60 3.03 31.07
C THR A 128 16.51 2.15 30.46
N ASN A 129 16.87 0.88 30.24
CA ASN A 129 16.01 -0.28 29.96
C ASN A 129 15.69 -0.59 28.49
N THR A 130 16.75 -0.85 27.73
CA THR A 130 16.77 -1.88 26.68
C THR A 130 16.61 -3.28 27.27
N THR A 131 15.41 -3.67 27.73
CA THR A 131 15.06 -5.07 28.08
C THR A 131 13.55 -5.26 28.23
N SER A 132 12.77 -5.11 27.14
CA SER A 132 11.33 -5.50 27.16
C SER A 132 10.77 -5.99 25.81
N LYS A 133 11.63 -6.37 24.86
CA LYS A 133 11.21 -6.97 23.57
C LYS A 133 11.73 -8.40 23.35
N ARG A 134 12.00 -9.11 24.45
CA ARG A 134 12.29 -10.55 24.46
C ARG A 134 11.40 -11.36 25.42
N GLN A 135 10.33 -10.76 25.93
CA GLN A 135 9.30 -11.43 26.74
C GLN A 135 7.90 -11.20 26.13
N LYS A 136 7.67 -11.76 24.94
CA LYS A 136 6.33 -12.16 24.49
C LYS A 136 6.39 -13.34 23.51
N THR A 137 7.35 -14.23 23.77
CA THR A 137 7.50 -15.55 23.11
C THR A 137 7.55 -16.69 24.15
N GLU A 138 7.36 -16.39 25.44
CA GLU A 138 7.48 -17.36 26.55
C GLU A 138 6.26 -17.38 27.49
N GLN A 139 5.10 -16.95 27.00
CA GLN A 139 3.81 -17.07 27.71
C GLN A 139 2.77 -17.81 26.85
N VAL A 140 3.17 -18.86 26.13
CA VAL A 140 2.21 -19.83 25.52
C VAL A 140 2.74 -21.28 25.62
N ARG A 141 3.84 -21.55 26.33
CA ARG A 141 4.40 -22.91 26.43
C ARG A 141 4.34 -23.54 27.83
N ALA A 142 3.65 -22.90 28.77
CA ALA A 142 3.46 -23.39 30.13
C ALA A 142 2.00 -23.76 30.39
N VAL A 143 1.45 -24.63 29.54
CA VAL A 143 0.48 -25.63 29.96
C VAL A 143 0.89 -26.89 29.20
N VAL A 144 1.00 -28.01 29.91
CA VAL A 144 1.39 -29.35 29.48
C VAL A 144 2.85 -29.72 29.74
N SER A 145 2.99 -30.63 30.72
CA SER A 145 4.06 -31.60 30.97
C SER A 145 5.04 -31.31 32.10
N GLU A 146 4.58 -31.78 33.27
CA GLU A 146 5.33 -32.34 34.39
C GLU A 146 6.46 -33.32 34.00
N GLU A 147 7.36 -33.48 34.99
CA GLU A 147 8.20 -34.64 35.36
C GLU A 147 9.73 -34.63 35.13
N CYS A 148 10.39 -34.90 36.27
CA CYS A 148 11.77 -35.34 36.57
C CYS A 148 12.94 -34.33 36.49
N GLN A 149 13.57 -33.90 37.61
CA GLN A 149 14.54 -34.62 38.51
C GLN A 149 15.90 -34.87 37.81
N VAL A 150 17.13 -34.59 38.31
CA VAL A 150 17.77 -34.19 39.58
C VAL A 150 19.22 -33.67 39.27
N GLU A 151 19.82 -32.84 40.16
CA GLU A 151 21.27 -32.71 40.57
C GLU A 151 22.42 -32.57 39.52
N ALA A 152 23.61 -32.01 39.77
CA ALA A 152 24.29 -31.18 40.78
C ALA A 152 25.74 -30.92 40.26
N GLY A 153 26.49 -30.00 40.88
CA GLY A 153 27.97 -29.93 40.83
C GLY A 153 28.52 -28.66 40.15
N GLU A 154 28.75 -27.57 40.89
CA GLU A 154 29.99 -27.19 41.62
C GLU A 154 31.07 -26.53 40.74
N THR A 155 31.22 -25.19 40.81
CA THR A 155 32.15 -24.36 41.64
C THR A 155 33.50 -24.13 40.94
N CYS A 156 33.89 -22.89 40.63
CA CYS A 156 34.89 -22.07 41.34
C CYS A 156 35.43 -21.06 40.30
N VAL A 157 35.87 -19.81 40.50
CA VAL A 157 36.17 -18.94 41.64
C VAL A 157 36.34 -17.52 41.04
N VAL A 158 35.85 -16.51 41.77
CA VAL A 158 36.02 -15.04 41.61
C VAL A 158 37.14 -14.61 42.57
N PRO A 159 38.00 -13.59 42.32
CA PRO A 159 37.75 -12.20 42.80
C PRO A 159 38.45 -11.11 41.96
N GLU A 160 38.26 -9.79 42.07
CA GLU A 160 37.44 -8.83 42.83
C GLU A 160 37.61 -7.49 42.03
N THR A 161 36.58 -6.65 41.78
CA THR A 161 36.05 -5.55 42.63
C THR A 161 37.18 -4.57 43.07
N MET A 162 37.15 -3.23 42.99
CA MET A 162 36.11 -2.18 42.97
C MET A 162 36.74 -0.84 42.52
N SER A 163 35.97 0.04 41.85
CA SER A 163 35.42 1.33 42.36
C SER A 163 36.45 2.33 42.86
N SER A 164 36.48 3.56 42.37
CA SER A 164 35.69 4.71 42.84
C SER A 164 36.37 5.93 42.17
N GLN A 165 35.84 7.12 41.93
CA GLN A 165 34.56 7.78 42.09
C GLN A 165 34.80 9.20 41.50
N GLU A 166 33.80 9.68 40.78
CA GLU A 166 33.51 11.05 40.30
C GLU A 166 34.32 12.23 40.85
N CYS A 167 34.59 13.22 39.99
CA CYS A 167 34.35 14.62 40.33
C CYS A 167 34.06 15.48 39.08
N TRP A 168 32.94 16.17 39.11
CA TRP A 168 32.51 17.23 38.21
C TRP A 168 33.28 18.52 38.46
N ILE A 169 33.83 19.16 37.42
CA ILE A 169 34.10 20.61 37.40
C ILE A 169 33.83 21.17 35.99
N GLU A 170 32.95 22.17 35.92
CA GLU A 170 32.69 23.01 34.75
C GLU A 170 33.93 23.77 34.27
N SER A 171 34.08 23.96 32.96
CA SER A 171 34.83 25.09 32.40
C SER A 171 34.39 25.38 30.96
N LYS A 172 33.76 26.53 30.78
CA LYS A 172 33.58 27.22 29.50
C LYS A 172 34.94 27.49 28.86
N THR A 173 35.13 27.18 27.58
CA THR A 173 35.95 28.03 26.69
C THR A 173 35.48 27.89 25.25
N SER A 174 35.01 29.01 24.73
CA SER A 174 34.79 29.36 23.33
C SER A 174 36.07 29.21 22.50
N SER A 175 35.97 28.62 21.30
CA SER A 175 37.02 28.70 20.28
C SER A 175 36.47 29.48 19.08
N GLU A 176 36.90 30.75 19.00
CA GLU A 176 36.80 31.61 17.83
C GLU A 176 37.85 31.19 16.78
N PHE A 177 37.50 31.26 15.50
CA PHE A 177 38.47 31.38 14.41
C PHE A 177 38.12 32.62 13.56
N PRO A 178 39.13 33.31 12.98
CA PRO A 178 39.12 34.76 12.82
C PRO A 178 38.49 35.21 11.50
N LEU A 179 37.69 36.28 11.59
CA LEU A 179 37.28 37.12 10.47
C LEU A 179 38.18 38.37 10.44
N LYS A 180 38.93 38.57 9.34
CA LYS A 180 39.12 39.89 8.71
C LYS A 180 39.87 39.79 7.37
N GLY A 181 39.17 40.26 6.34
CA GLY A 181 39.69 40.71 5.06
C GLY A 181 38.57 41.51 4.40
N SER A 182 38.64 42.85 4.50
CA SER A 182 37.63 43.78 4.02
C SER A 182 37.76 44.06 2.52
N GLY A 183 36.62 44.35 1.90
CA GLY A 183 36.55 45.26 0.75
C GLY A 183 36.18 44.59 -0.55
N GLU A 184 34.88 44.38 -0.76
CA GLU A 184 34.13 44.85 -1.94
C GLU A 184 32.67 44.42 -1.78
N ASN A 185 31.76 45.39 -1.86
CA ASN A 185 30.32 45.20 -1.66
C ASN A 185 29.72 44.33 -2.79
N PRO A 186 28.95 43.27 -2.49
CA PRO A 186 27.91 42.80 -3.39
C PRO A 186 26.58 43.40 -2.92
N THR A 187 26.35 44.67 -3.24
CA THR A 187 25.00 45.20 -3.29
C THR A 187 24.24 44.50 -4.43
N VAL A 188 23.01 44.08 -4.16
CA VAL A 188 22.08 43.33 -5.03
C VAL A 188 22.32 41.81 -5.09
N ASN A 189 22.23 41.16 -3.94
CA ASN A 189 21.63 39.82 -3.89
C ASN A 189 21.14 39.58 -2.45
N GLU A 190 19.93 40.07 -2.14
CA GLU A 190 19.08 39.42 -1.14
C GLU A 190 18.78 38.02 -1.68
N LYS A 191 19.81 37.17 -1.63
CA LYS A 191 19.79 35.77 -1.99
C LYS A 191 18.71 35.15 -1.12
N LEU A 192 17.65 34.69 -1.76
CA LEU A 192 16.69 33.75 -1.19
C LEU A 192 17.48 32.66 -0.43
N SER A 193 17.63 32.81 0.89
CA SER A 193 18.34 31.86 1.74
C SER A 193 17.41 30.68 1.96
N PHE A 194 17.38 29.81 0.98
CA PHE A 194 16.42 28.72 0.90
C PHE A 194 17.05 27.43 1.44
N SER A 195 16.32 26.71 2.30
CA SER A 195 16.79 25.46 2.87
C SER A 195 16.32 24.25 2.06
N PHE A 196 17.17 23.24 1.88
CA PHE A 196 16.83 22.09 1.04
C PHE A 196 17.39 20.77 1.56
N ARG A 197 16.76 19.67 1.11
CA ARG A 197 17.34 18.32 1.19
C ARG A 197 17.35 17.64 -0.17
N VAL A 198 18.26 16.68 -0.32
CA VAL A 198 18.26 15.75 -1.45
C VAL A 198 17.92 14.36 -0.94
N SER A 199 16.84 13.81 -1.46
CA SER A 199 16.41 12.44 -1.19
C SER A 199 16.67 11.59 -2.43
N CYS A 200 17.42 10.51 -2.27
CA CYS A 200 17.73 9.62 -3.38
C CYS A 200 17.20 8.21 -3.12
N ARG A 201 16.71 7.57 -4.18
CA ARG A 201 16.41 6.14 -4.21
C ARG A 201 17.16 5.52 -5.37
N CYS A 202 18.15 4.69 -5.06
CA CYS A 202 18.82 3.86 -6.05
C CYS A 202 18.24 2.44 -5.98
N SER A 203 18.04 1.81 -7.13
CA SER A 203 17.73 0.38 -7.24
C SER A 203 18.47 -0.23 -8.41
N GLY A 204 18.46 -1.56 -8.52
CA GLY A 204 19.09 -2.25 -9.64
C GLY A 204 20.61 -2.26 -9.59
N ALA A 205 21.26 -2.27 -10.75
CA ALA A 205 22.71 -2.29 -10.92
C ALA A 205 23.38 -1.05 -10.32
N ILE A 206 22.74 0.12 -10.40
CA ILE A 206 23.26 1.37 -9.80
C ILE A 206 23.41 1.23 -8.27
N ALA A 207 22.41 0.64 -7.60
CA ALA A 207 22.43 0.45 -6.16
C ALA A 207 23.51 -0.53 -5.66
N LYS A 208 24.04 -1.39 -6.55
CA LYS A 208 25.16 -2.29 -6.23
C LYS A 208 26.50 -1.54 -6.17
N ILE A 209 26.58 -0.36 -6.82
CA ILE A 209 27.82 0.41 -6.93
C ILE A 209 27.76 1.64 -6.03
N LEU A 210 26.66 2.41 -6.07
CA LEU A 210 26.49 3.64 -5.31
C LEU A 210 25.31 3.52 -4.36
N THR A 211 25.53 3.90 -3.11
CA THR A 211 24.44 4.02 -2.15
C THR A 211 23.63 5.29 -2.42
N SER A 212 22.33 5.25 -2.10
CA SER A 212 21.46 6.44 -2.19
C SER A 212 22.02 7.64 -1.40
N GLN A 213 22.66 7.38 -0.25
CA GLN A 213 23.25 8.44 0.59
C GLN A 213 24.46 9.10 -0.09
N GLU A 214 25.33 8.32 -0.75
CA GLU A 214 26.46 8.87 -1.49
C GLU A 214 26.00 9.78 -2.62
N VAL A 215 24.99 9.34 -3.39
CA VAL A 215 24.40 10.14 -4.47
C VAL A 215 23.79 11.42 -3.91
N GLY A 216 22.94 11.31 -2.87
CA GLY A 216 22.29 12.46 -2.24
C GLY A 216 23.31 13.48 -1.71
N ARG A 217 24.35 13.02 -1.00
CA ARG A 217 25.43 13.87 -0.48
C ARG A 217 26.20 14.57 -1.59
N ALA A 218 26.57 13.85 -2.64
CA ALA A 218 27.35 14.41 -3.74
C ALA A 218 26.60 15.52 -4.49
N ILE A 219 25.30 15.33 -4.68
CA ILE A 219 24.42 16.32 -5.32
C ILE A 219 24.19 17.50 -4.38
N GLY A 220 23.89 17.24 -3.10
CA GLY A 220 23.71 18.28 -2.09
C GLY A 220 24.91 19.21 -2.00
N ILE A 221 26.13 18.67 -1.89
CA ILE A 221 27.37 19.48 -1.86
C ILE A 221 27.48 20.36 -3.11
N THR A 222 27.10 19.82 -4.28
CA THR A 222 27.25 20.56 -5.53
C THR A 222 26.20 21.68 -5.65
N LEU A 223 24.96 21.43 -5.20
CA LEU A 223 23.91 22.45 -5.14
C LEU A 223 24.24 23.57 -4.14
N VAL A 224 24.81 23.25 -2.98
CA VAL A 224 25.33 24.26 -2.03
C VAL A 224 26.37 25.15 -2.72
N LYS A 225 27.33 24.55 -3.44
CA LYS A 225 28.39 25.30 -4.12
C LYS A 225 27.90 26.20 -5.26
N GLN A 226 26.95 25.71 -6.07
CA GLN A 226 26.49 26.44 -7.26
C GLN A 226 25.37 27.42 -6.97
N CYS A 227 24.41 27.04 -6.12
CA CYS A 227 23.20 27.82 -5.86
C CYS A 227 23.27 28.60 -4.55
N GLY A 228 24.24 28.29 -3.67
CA GLY A 228 24.38 28.94 -2.36
C GLY A 228 23.28 28.59 -1.36
N TRP A 229 22.53 27.50 -1.58
CA TRP A 229 21.44 27.08 -0.70
C TRP A 229 21.95 26.43 0.59
N ARG A 230 21.12 26.45 1.64
CA ARG A 230 21.43 25.84 2.94
C ARG A 230 20.89 24.42 2.99
N ALA A 231 21.72 23.43 3.33
CA ALA A 231 21.22 22.07 3.54
C ALA A 231 20.48 21.97 4.88
N ASP A 232 19.24 21.49 4.88
CA ASP A 232 18.47 21.12 6.07
C ASP A 232 17.84 19.74 5.87
N LEU A 233 18.31 18.73 6.62
CA LEU A 233 17.84 17.36 6.45
C LEU A 233 16.53 17.07 7.21
N ARG A 234 16.16 17.93 8.17
CA ARG A 234 15.03 17.69 9.08
C ARG A 234 13.78 18.44 8.63
N ASP A 235 13.93 19.73 8.36
CA ASP A 235 12.83 20.61 8.00
C ASP A 235 13.24 21.52 6.83
N PRO A 236 13.36 20.95 5.61
CA PRO A 236 13.70 21.71 4.43
C PRO A 236 12.50 22.46 3.86
N ASP A 237 12.76 23.60 3.24
CA ASP A 237 11.77 24.29 2.41
C ASP A 237 11.53 23.53 1.09
N LEU A 238 12.57 22.90 0.49
CA LEU A 238 12.46 22.04 -0.71
C LEU A 238 13.11 20.68 -0.49
N GLU A 239 12.41 19.66 -0.95
CA GLU A 239 13.02 18.36 -1.20
C GLU A 239 13.24 18.16 -2.70
N ILE A 240 14.47 17.80 -3.06
CA ILE A 240 14.78 17.29 -4.40
C ILE A 240 14.83 15.78 -4.31
N PHE A 241 13.92 15.12 -5.01
CA PHE A 241 13.84 13.67 -5.07
C PHE A 241 14.46 13.13 -6.36
N ILE A 242 15.28 12.09 -6.21
CA ILE A 242 16.00 11.48 -7.32
C ILE A 242 15.78 9.97 -7.26
N HIS A 243 15.24 9.41 -8.33
CA HIS A 243 15.05 7.98 -8.46
C HIS A 243 15.90 7.47 -9.62
N LEU A 244 16.84 6.60 -9.29
CA LEU A 244 17.75 5.95 -10.24
C LEU A 244 17.47 4.45 -10.23
N ASN A 245 17.17 3.91 -11.40
CA ASN A 245 16.99 2.47 -11.59
C ASN A 245 17.52 2.05 -12.96
N ASP A 246 17.42 0.75 -13.26
CA ASP A 246 17.95 0.17 -14.49
C ASP A 246 17.14 0.56 -15.75
N THR A 247 15.95 1.15 -15.60
CA THR A 247 15.07 1.50 -16.71
C THR A 247 15.00 3.01 -16.98
N GLN A 248 15.27 3.85 -15.99
CA GLN A 248 15.27 5.31 -16.13
C GLN A 248 15.90 6.03 -14.94
N SER A 249 16.20 7.30 -15.17
CA SER A 249 16.56 8.26 -14.13
C SER A 249 15.54 9.40 -14.09
N VAL A 250 14.97 9.63 -12.91
CA VAL A 250 13.92 10.64 -12.68
C VAL A 250 14.40 11.61 -11.60
N VAL A 251 14.25 12.90 -11.88
CA VAL A 251 14.47 13.99 -10.92
C VAL A 251 13.16 14.75 -10.77
N GLY A 252 12.73 14.96 -9.53
CA GLY A 252 11.47 15.63 -9.22
C GLY A 252 11.48 16.34 -7.87
N ILE A 253 10.42 17.09 -7.61
CA ILE A 253 10.14 17.69 -6.30
C ILE A 253 8.88 17.03 -5.77
N PRO A 254 8.88 16.38 -4.59
CA PRO A 254 7.65 15.89 -4.00
C PRO A 254 6.74 17.07 -3.67
N LEU A 255 5.48 16.98 -4.07
CA LEU A 255 4.52 18.06 -3.84
C LEU A 255 4.02 18.12 -2.40
N PHE A 256 4.10 17.00 -1.68
CA PHE A 256 3.62 16.88 -0.31
C PHE A 256 4.68 16.22 0.58
N ARG A 257 4.79 16.70 1.82
CA ARG A 257 5.70 16.15 2.84
C ARG A 257 5.39 14.67 3.13
N LEU A 258 4.09 14.38 3.30
CA LEU A 258 3.59 13.03 3.56
C LEU A 258 3.07 12.38 2.26
N PRO A 259 3.17 11.04 2.12
CA PRO A 259 2.55 10.31 1.01
C PRO A 259 1.03 10.58 0.91
N LEU A 260 0.48 10.55 -0.30
CA LEU A 260 -0.97 10.64 -0.54
C LEU A 260 -1.73 9.48 0.13
N ALA A 261 -1.10 8.31 0.20
CA ALA A 261 -1.64 7.13 0.88
C ALA A 261 -1.78 7.31 2.41
N ASN A 262 -1.12 8.33 2.99
CA ASN A 262 -1.26 8.63 4.41
C ASN A 262 -2.48 9.54 4.61
N ARG A 263 -3.58 8.95 5.09
CA ARG A 263 -4.83 9.66 5.34
C ARG A 263 -4.84 10.21 6.76
N GLU A 264 -4.97 11.53 6.89
CA GLU A 264 -5.03 12.20 8.19
C GLU A 264 -6.24 11.74 9.03
N TYR A 265 -7.32 11.33 8.36
CA TYR A 265 -8.54 10.81 8.98
C TYR A 265 -8.46 9.33 9.41
N ILE A 266 -7.34 8.63 9.16
CA ILE A 266 -7.16 7.23 9.60
C ILE A 266 -6.09 7.20 10.68
N LYS A 267 -6.52 7.00 11.93
CA LYS A 267 -5.65 6.96 13.11
C LYS A 267 -5.01 5.59 13.31
N THR A 268 -5.80 4.54 13.14
CA THR A 268 -5.38 3.14 13.31
C THR A 268 -5.38 2.45 11.95
N ALA A 269 -4.20 2.08 11.48
CA ALA A 269 -4.03 1.55 10.12
C ALA A 269 -4.57 0.11 9.99
N GLY A 270 -5.51 -0.09 9.06
CA GLY A 270 -6.01 -1.39 8.62
C GLY A 270 -5.47 -1.77 7.24
N LEU A 271 -6.38 -2.10 6.31
CA LEU A 271 -6.04 -2.26 4.90
C LEU A 271 -5.42 -0.96 4.36
N ARG A 272 -4.48 -1.05 3.42
CA ARG A 272 -3.87 0.14 2.81
C ARG A 272 -4.96 0.97 2.10
N SER A 273 -5.05 2.26 2.42
CA SER A 273 -6.09 3.17 1.90
C SER A 273 -6.17 3.20 0.37
N THR A 274 -5.02 3.11 -0.33
CA THR A 274 -4.99 3.06 -1.80
C THR A 274 -5.67 1.80 -2.38
N VAL A 275 -5.58 0.67 -1.67
CA VAL A 275 -6.26 -0.58 -2.04
C VAL A 275 -7.73 -0.54 -1.65
N ALA A 276 -8.04 -0.04 -0.45
CA ALA A 276 -9.41 0.15 0.02
C ALA A 276 -10.22 1.05 -0.92
N TRP A 277 -9.65 2.18 -1.36
CA TRP A 277 -10.27 3.04 -2.36
C TRP A 277 -10.43 2.34 -3.72
N ALA A 278 -9.42 1.56 -4.16
CA ALA A 278 -9.52 0.81 -5.40
C ALA A 278 -10.68 -0.20 -5.38
N MET A 279 -10.88 -0.90 -4.26
CA MET A 279 -12.03 -1.78 -4.06
C MET A 279 -13.35 -1.00 -4.11
N ALA A 280 -13.46 0.11 -3.37
CA ALA A 280 -14.66 0.94 -3.38
C ALA A 280 -14.99 1.52 -4.77
N SER A 281 -13.97 1.92 -5.53
CA SER A 281 -14.14 2.40 -6.91
C SER A 281 -14.69 1.37 -7.89
N LEU A 282 -14.55 0.07 -7.58
CA LEU A 282 -15.13 -1.01 -8.38
C LEU A 282 -16.55 -1.37 -7.97
N ALA A 283 -17.02 -0.87 -6.82
CA ALA A 283 -18.32 -1.24 -6.26
C ALA A 283 -19.50 -0.44 -6.85
N GLU A 284 -19.23 0.50 -7.77
CA GLU A 284 -20.24 1.28 -8.50
C GLU A 284 -21.27 1.96 -7.56
N ILE A 285 -20.77 2.51 -6.45
CA ILE A 285 -21.60 3.13 -5.41
C ILE A 285 -22.34 4.34 -5.99
N SER A 286 -23.66 4.31 -5.87
CA SER A 286 -24.56 5.39 -6.31
C SER A 286 -25.02 6.23 -5.11
N ALA A 287 -25.52 7.44 -5.37
CA ALA A 287 -26.12 8.26 -4.32
C ALA A 287 -27.32 7.53 -3.69
N GLY A 288 -27.42 7.55 -2.37
CA GLY A 288 -28.45 6.83 -1.61
C GLY A 288 -28.23 5.32 -1.47
N ALA A 289 -27.14 4.76 -2.00
CA ALA A 289 -26.87 3.34 -1.92
C ALA A 289 -26.57 2.88 -0.48
N LEU A 290 -26.93 1.64 -0.17
CA LEU A 290 -26.54 0.95 1.05
C LEU A 290 -25.34 0.04 0.77
N VAL A 291 -24.22 0.31 1.44
CA VAL A 291 -22.96 -0.42 1.26
C VAL A 291 -22.59 -1.18 2.53
N LEU A 292 -22.22 -2.45 2.38
CA LEU A 292 -21.84 -3.32 3.50
C LEU A 292 -20.39 -3.81 3.37
N ASP A 293 -19.63 -3.73 4.46
CA ASP A 293 -18.43 -4.53 4.67
C ASP A 293 -18.68 -5.50 5.85
N PRO A 294 -18.96 -6.79 5.60
CA PRO A 294 -19.36 -7.73 6.64
C PRO A 294 -18.18 -8.28 7.45
N MET A 295 -16.96 -7.86 7.14
CA MET A 295 -15.73 -8.16 7.90
C MET A 295 -14.85 -6.90 7.94
N CYS A 296 -15.40 -5.81 8.47
CA CYS A 296 -14.86 -4.48 8.28
C CYS A 296 -13.51 -4.24 8.96
N GLY A 297 -13.10 -5.07 9.92
CA GLY A 297 -11.88 -4.86 10.69
C GLY A 297 -11.86 -3.44 11.28
N LEU A 298 -10.81 -2.67 10.95
CA LEU A 298 -10.64 -1.27 11.36
C LEU A 298 -11.40 -0.24 10.49
N GLY A 299 -12.31 -0.69 9.62
CA GLY A 299 -13.22 0.14 8.84
C GLY A 299 -12.61 0.86 7.63
N THR A 300 -11.38 0.53 7.22
CA THR A 300 -10.66 1.33 6.20
C THR A 300 -11.36 1.38 4.84
N ILE A 301 -12.02 0.30 4.42
CA ILE A 301 -12.82 0.27 3.17
C ILE A 301 -13.98 1.26 3.28
N LEU A 302 -14.75 1.21 4.37
CA LEU A 302 -15.89 2.09 4.59
C LEU A 302 -15.47 3.56 4.70
N LEU A 303 -14.34 3.86 5.35
CA LEU A 303 -13.82 5.23 5.45
C LEU A 303 -13.46 5.82 4.08
N GLU A 304 -12.74 5.05 3.25
CA GLU A 304 -12.39 5.52 1.90
C GLU A 304 -13.63 5.67 1.02
N ALA A 305 -14.60 4.75 1.13
CA ALA A 305 -15.85 4.83 0.39
C ALA A 305 -16.68 6.04 0.84
N ALA A 306 -16.90 6.24 2.14
CA ALA A 306 -17.69 7.35 2.67
C ALA A 306 -17.08 8.73 2.37
N LYS A 307 -15.74 8.85 2.33
CA LYS A 307 -15.07 10.08 1.90
C LYS A 307 -15.20 10.37 0.41
N GLU A 308 -15.50 9.36 -0.41
CA GLU A 308 -15.61 9.48 -1.86
C GLU A 308 -17.07 9.62 -2.33
N TRP A 309 -17.99 8.87 -1.72
CA TRP A 309 -19.43 8.89 -1.98
C TRP A 309 -20.20 9.25 -0.70
N PRO A 310 -20.22 10.54 -0.31
CA PRO A 310 -20.84 10.98 0.95
C PRO A 310 -22.37 10.83 0.99
N GLU A 311 -23.00 10.68 -0.17
CA GLU A 311 -24.46 10.52 -0.30
C GLU A 311 -24.94 9.08 -0.11
N ALA A 312 -24.05 8.13 0.16
CA ALA A 312 -24.39 6.73 0.47
C ALA A 312 -24.33 6.47 1.99
N CYS A 313 -24.92 5.35 2.42
CA CYS A 313 -24.88 4.90 3.82
C CYS A 313 -24.11 3.58 3.92
N TYR A 314 -23.34 3.44 5.00
CA TYR A 314 -22.33 2.40 5.14
C TYR A 314 -22.55 1.59 6.40
N TRP A 315 -22.42 0.28 6.28
CA TRP A 315 -22.57 -0.65 7.39
C TRP A 315 -21.32 -1.53 7.47
N GLY A 316 -20.73 -1.62 8.66
CA GLY A 316 -19.60 -2.50 8.94
C GLY A 316 -19.99 -3.57 9.93
N ALA A 317 -19.66 -4.83 9.65
CA ALA A 317 -19.76 -5.89 10.63
C ALA A 317 -18.41 -6.54 10.90
N ASP A 318 -18.15 -6.91 12.15
CA ASP A 318 -17.01 -7.73 12.53
C ASP A 318 -17.35 -8.55 13.79
N ILE A 319 -16.70 -9.70 13.96
CA ILE A 319 -16.91 -10.57 15.14
C ILE A 319 -16.11 -10.07 16.35
N SER A 320 -15.06 -9.29 16.12
CA SER A 320 -14.12 -8.84 17.14
C SER A 320 -14.46 -7.45 17.68
N ASP A 321 -14.73 -7.35 18.99
CA ASP A 321 -14.92 -6.06 19.66
C ASP A 321 -13.73 -5.12 19.46
N LEU A 322 -12.50 -5.66 19.55
CA LEU A 322 -11.27 -4.87 19.36
C LEU A 322 -11.16 -4.25 17.97
N GLN A 323 -11.66 -4.94 16.93
CA GLN A 323 -11.67 -4.38 15.57
C GLN A 323 -12.71 -3.27 15.45
N LEU A 324 -13.92 -3.48 15.98
CA LEU A 324 -15.00 -2.50 15.98
C LEU A 324 -14.66 -1.25 16.80
N GLU A 325 -14.01 -1.40 17.96
CA GLU A 325 -13.48 -0.27 18.75
C GLU A 325 -12.46 0.55 17.95
N GLY A 326 -11.56 -0.14 17.23
CA GLY A 326 -10.60 0.52 16.34
C GLY A 326 -11.26 1.22 15.15
N ALA A 327 -12.30 0.61 14.58
CA ALA A 327 -13.11 1.20 13.52
C ALA A 327 -13.87 2.44 14.00
N ASP A 328 -14.56 2.37 15.14
CA ASP A 328 -15.25 3.51 15.77
C ASP A 328 -14.28 4.68 16.02
N GLY A 329 -13.08 4.39 16.54
CA GLY A 329 -12.04 5.40 16.71
C GLY A 329 -11.62 6.09 15.40
N ASN A 330 -11.54 5.34 14.30
CA ASN A 330 -11.28 5.92 12.98
C ASN A 330 -12.48 6.71 12.43
N ILE A 331 -13.70 6.19 12.56
CA ILE A 331 -14.94 6.86 12.14
C ILE A 331 -15.08 8.22 12.84
N ARG A 332 -14.81 8.27 14.15
CA ARG A 332 -14.80 9.51 14.93
C ARG A 332 -13.73 10.50 14.47
N THR A 333 -12.54 10.00 14.18
CA THR A 333 -11.44 10.84 13.66
C THR A 333 -11.78 11.39 12.28
N ALA A 334 -12.55 10.65 11.48
CA ALA A 334 -12.95 11.03 10.14
C ALA A 334 -14.23 11.88 10.08
N ASP A 335 -14.93 12.08 11.20
CA ASP A 335 -16.24 12.75 11.27
C ASP A 335 -17.27 12.11 10.33
N LEU A 336 -17.52 10.80 10.52
CA LEU A 336 -18.40 9.97 9.69
C LEU A 336 -19.43 9.17 10.49
N MET A 337 -19.72 9.60 11.71
CA MET A 337 -20.61 8.90 12.67
C MET A 337 -22.06 8.85 12.20
N ASP A 338 -22.47 9.78 11.34
CA ASP A 338 -23.79 9.85 10.70
C ASP A 338 -23.88 9.02 9.40
N LYS A 339 -22.75 8.50 8.91
CA LYS A 339 -22.64 7.78 7.64
C LYS A 339 -22.33 6.30 7.80
N ILE A 340 -21.59 5.92 8.84
CA ILE A 340 -21.09 4.56 9.04
C ILE A 340 -21.66 3.98 10.33
N GLU A 341 -22.46 2.93 10.19
CA GLU A 341 -23.00 2.13 11.29
C GLU A 341 -22.16 0.86 11.49
N LEU A 342 -21.89 0.51 12.76
CA LEU A 342 -21.11 -0.69 13.11
C LEU A 342 -21.95 -1.72 13.85
N LEU A 343 -21.75 -2.98 13.50
CA LEU A 343 -22.49 -4.12 14.02
C LEU A 343 -21.56 -5.25 14.44
N LYS A 344 -21.70 -5.73 15.67
CA LYS A 344 -21.03 -6.96 16.09
C LYS A 344 -21.80 -8.18 15.57
N ALA A 345 -21.27 -8.83 14.53
CA ALA A 345 -21.90 -10.00 13.93
C ALA A 345 -20.87 -10.92 13.25
N SER A 346 -21.25 -12.18 13.05
CA SER A 346 -20.48 -13.10 12.23
C SER A 346 -20.97 -13.02 10.78
N VAL A 347 -20.03 -12.92 9.84
CA VAL A 347 -20.31 -13.02 8.40
C VAL A 347 -20.96 -14.35 7.98
N LYS A 348 -21.00 -15.36 8.85
CA LYS A 348 -21.71 -16.63 8.59
C LYS A 348 -23.22 -16.54 8.78
N ALA A 349 -23.67 -15.56 9.55
CA ALA A 349 -25.07 -15.36 9.90
C ALA A 349 -25.27 -13.90 10.32
N LEU A 350 -25.36 -13.02 9.31
CA LEU A 350 -25.58 -11.59 9.51
C LEU A 350 -27.04 -11.36 9.92
N PRO A 351 -27.31 -10.60 10.99
CA PRO A 351 -28.68 -10.25 11.41
C PRO A 351 -29.25 -9.13 10.52
N LEU A 352 -29.13 -9.29 9.21
CA LEU A 352 -29.53 -8.35 8.17
C LEU A 352 -30.50 -9.03 7.20
N PRO A 353 -31.56 -8.35 6.73
CA PRO A 353 -32.50 -8.91 5.76
C PRO A 353 -31.81 -9.29 4.46
N SER A 354 -32.37 -10.28 3.75
CA SER A 354 -31.92 -10.60 2.40
C SER A 354 -32.17 -9.42 1.46
N GLU A 355 -31.31 -9.27 0.45
CA GLU A 355 -31.43 -8.27 -0.63
C GLU A 355 -31.54 -6.82 -0.13
N SER A 356 -30.90 -6.50 0.99
CA SER A 356 -30.95 -5.19 1.63
C SER A 356 -29.88 -4.21 1.11
N PHE A 357 -28.72 -4.71 0.67
CA PHE A 357 -27.58 -3.87 0.28
C PHE A 357 -27.40 -3.76 -1.23
N ASP A 358 -26.99 -2.58 -1.70
CA ASP A 358 -26.63 -2.29 -3.09
C ASP A 358 -25.26 -2.86 -3.46
N SER A 359 -24.31 -2.72 -2.54
CA SER A 359 -22.94 -3.17 -2.73
C SER A 359 -22.39 -3.82 -1.48
N VAL A 360 -21.64 -4.89 -1.66
CA VAL A 360 -20.87 -5.56 -0.59
C VAL A 360 -19.39 -5.50 -0.96
N ILE A 361 -18.56 -4.99 -0.06
CA ILE A 361 -17.13 -4.76 -0.30
C ILE A 361 -16.36 -5.29 0.90
N SER A 362 -15.46 -6.25 0.72
CA SER A 362 -14.79 -6.85 1.89
C SER A 362 -13.38 -7.37 1.61
N ASP A 363 -12.50 -7.21 2.60
CA ASP A 363 -11.18 -7.84 2.66
C ASP A 363 -11.29 -9.20 3.35
N ILE A 364 -11.34 -10.28 2.56
CA ILE A 364 -11.51 -11.63 3.11
C ILE A 364 -10.23 -12.01 3.87
N PRO A 365 -10.31 -12.37 5.17
CA PRO A 365 -9.14 -12.62 5.98
C PRO A 365 -8.20 -13.66 5.37
N PHE A 366 -6.90 -13.33 5.37
CA PHE A 366 -5.84 -14.23 4.90
C PHE A 366 -5.28 -15.07 6.05
N GLY A 367 -5.28 -16.39 5.88
CA GLY A 367 -4.80 -17.41 6.83
C GLY A 367 -3.31 -17.38 7.24
N LYS A 368 -2.64 -16.21 7.27
CA LYS A 368 -1.23 -16.07 7.69
C LYS A 368 -1.06 -15.32 9.02
N LYS A 369 -1.89 -14.32 9.33
CA LYS A 369 -1.91 -13.67 10.67
C LYS A 369 -2.85 -14.39 11.63
N PHE A 370 -3.94 -14.95 11.10
CA PHE A 370 -4.87 -15.82 11.80
C PHE A 370 -4.70 -17.20 11.17
N LYS A 371 -3.89 -18.07 11.79
CA LYS A 371 -3.63 -19.43 11.29
C LYS A 371 -4.87 -20.30 11.54
N THR A 372 -5.92 -20.15 10.76
CA THR A 372 -7.01 -21.14 10.73
C THR A 372 -6.93 -21.91 9.43
N THR A 373 -6.52 -23.16 9.55
CA THR A 373 -6.49 -24.19 8.49
C THR A 373 -7.87 -24.41 7.81
N ASN A 374 -8.93 -23.75 8.30
CA ASN A 374 -10.32 -23.88 7.89
C ASN A 374 -10.87 -22.72 7.04
N ASP A 375 -10.14 -21.61 6.84
CA ASP A 375 -10.70 -20.40 6.19
C ASP A 375 -11.26 -20.68 4.78
N ALA A 376 -10.61 -21.58 4.05
CA ALA A 376 -11.05 -21.94 2.70
C ALA A 376 -12.24 -22.91 2.66
N GLN A 377 -12.56 -23.59 3.77
CA GLN A 377 -13.81 -24.35 3.90
C GLN A 377 -15.00 -23.43 4.24
N LEU A 378 -14.72 -22.25 4.80
CA LEU A 378 -15.74 -21.26 5.20
C LEU A 378 -16.09 -20.26 4.10
N LEU A 379 -15.24 -20.14 3.08
CA LEU A 379 -15.48 -19.25 1.94
C LEU A 379 -16.86 -19.44 1.29
N PRO A 380 -17.37 -20.67 1.06
CA PRO A 380 -18.70 -20.89 0.52
C PRO A 380 -19.81 -20.27 1.38
N ASP A 381 -19.80 -20.53 2.68
CA ASP A 381 -20.80 -20.00 3.62
C ASP A 381 -20.76 -18.46 3.66
N ILE A 382 -19.54 -17.90 3.66
CA ILE A 382 -19.31 -16.44 3.62
C ILE A 382 -19.91 -15.85 2.34
N LEU A 383 -19.65 -16.46 1.20
CA LEU A 383 -20.13 -15.98 -0.10
C LEU A 383 -21.64 -16.12 -0.23
N GLN A 384 -22.22 -17.21 0.26
CA GLN A 384 -23.66 -17.41 0.30
C GLN A 384 -24.34 -16.32 1.15
N GLU A 385 -23.78 -15.99 2.30
CA GLU A 385 -24.33 -14.94 3.16
C GLU A 385 -24.19 -13.54 2.53
N MET A 386 -23.07 -13.26 1.88
CA MET A 386 -22.88 -12.02 1.10
C MET A 386 -23.85 -11.92 -0.07
N GLU A 387 -24.07 -13.01 -0.81
CA GLU A 387 -25.06 -13.09 -1.89
C GLU A 387 -26.48 -12.89 -1.37
N ARG A 388 -26.81 -13.48 -0.21
CA ARG A 388 -28.11 -13.36 0.43
C ARG A 388 -28.46 -11.91 0.73
N VAL A 389 -27.56 -11.14 1.33
CA VAL A 389 -27.80 -9.73 1.72
C VAL A 389 -27.70 -8.76 0.54
N LEU A 390 -26.99 -9.12 -0.53
CA LEU A 390 -26.85 -8.31 -1.72
C LEU A 390 -28.13 -8.36 -2.57
N ARG A 391 -28.62 -7.21 -3.04
CA ARG A 391 -29.77 -7.13 -3.94
C ARG A 391 -29.44 -7.63 -5.35
N VAL A 392 -30.45 -8.10 -6.08
CA VAL A 392 -30.30 -8.38 -7.51
C VAL A 392 -29.87 -7.10 -8.25
N GLY A 393 -28.89 -7.21 -9.12
CA GLY A 393 -28.21 -6.09 -9.77
C GLY A 393 -27.09 -5.46 -8.94
N GLY A 394 -26.97 -5.82 -7.67
CA GLY A 394 -25.95 -5.31 -6.76
C GLY A 394 -24.54 -5.81 -7.08
N THR A 395 -23.54 -5.09 -6.57
CA THR A 395 -22.12 -5.35 -6.84
C THR A 395 -21.41 -5.95 -5.63
N LEU A 396 -20.69 -7.05 -5.83
CA LEU A 396 -19.83 -7.66 -4.81
C LEU A 396 -18.36 -7.45 -5.18
N VAL A 397 -17.58 -6.87 -4.28
CA VAL A 397 -16.13 -6.66 -4.45
C VAL A 397 -15.37 -7.31 -3.32
N LEU A 398 -14.48 -8.25 -3.64
CA LEU A 398 -13.74 -9.04 -2.65
C LEU A 398 -12.24 -8.91 -2.87
N LEU A 399 -11.49 -8.71 -1.79
CA LEU A 399 -10.03 -8.88 -1.82
C LEU A 399 -9.68 -10.29 -1.35
N LEU A 400 -9.03 -11.07 -2.23
CA LEU A 400 -8.66 -12.46 -2.00
C LEU A 400 -7.14 -12.62 -2.02
N SER A 401 -6.62 -13.54 -1.20
CA SER A 401 -5.22 -13.94 -1.32
C SER A 401 -5.01 -14.77 -2.59
N GLN A 402 -3.76 -14.89 -3.01
CA GLN A 402 -3.37 -15.79 -4.09
C GLN A 402 -3.91 -17.24 -3.94
N GLU A 403 -4.03 -17.74 -2.71
CA GLU A 403 -4.55 -19.09 -2.43
C GLU A 403 -6.07 -19.16 -2.63
N LEU A 404 -6.81 -18.20 -2.07
CA LEU A 404 -8.27 -18.14 -2.22
C LEU A 404 -8.67 -17.87 -3.68
N HIS A 405 -7.95 -16.97 -4.36
CA HIS A 405 -8.12 -16.70 -5.79
C HIS A 405 -8.03 -17.99 -6.62
N ARG A 406 -6.99 -18.82 -6.43
CA ARG A 406 -6.86 -20.10 -7.16
C ARG A 406 -8.01 -21.06 -6.92
N ARG A 407 -8.59 -21.06 -5.71
CA ARG A 407 -9.74 -21.91 -5.41
C ARG A 407 -10.99 -21.42 -6.12
N VAL A 408 -11.27 -20.12 -6.07
CA VAL A 408 -12.41 -19.52 -6.77
C VAL A 408 -12.27 -19.67 -8.30
N ASP A 409 -11.06 -19.51 -8.84
CA ASP A 409 -10.77 -19.74 -10.26
C ASP A 409 -10.90 -21.22 -10.67
N GLY A 410 -10.48 -22.15 -9.81
CA GLY A 410 -10.68 -23.59 -10.04
C GLY A 410 -12.17 -23.95 -10.10
N LEU A 411 -12.99 -23.32 -9.27
CA LEU A 411 -14.44 -23.54 -9.21
C LEU A 411 -15.18 -23.01 -10.45
N THR A 412 -14.78 -21.85 -10.95
CA THR A 412 -15.39 -21.26 -12.15
C THR A 412 -15.03 -22.02 -13.43
N LYS A 413 -13.82 -22.58 -13.52
CA LYS A 413 -13.40 -23.40 -14.68
C LYS A 413 -14.08 -24.77 -14.73
N CYS A 414 -14.34 -25.41 -13.58
CA CYS A 414 -15.07 -26.67 -13.53
C CYS A 414 -16.56 -26.54 -13.89
N ALA A 415 -17.14 -25.34 -13.84
CA ALA A 415 -18.54 -25.09 -14.21
C ALA A 415 -18.74 -24.84 -15.72
N GLY A 416 -17.67 -24.64 -16.50
CA GLY A 416 -17.73 -24.29 -17.93
C GLY A 416 -17.17 -25.35 -18.89
N GLY A 417 -16.84 -26.54 -18.38
CA GLY A 417 -16.13 -27.59 -19.12
C GLY A 417 -16.97 -28.82 -19.43
N ASP A 418 -18.15 -28.65 -20.02
CA ASP A 418 -18.84 -29.72 -20.74
C ASP A 418 -19.32 -29.15 -22.08
N CYS A 419 -18.41 -29.13 -23.07
CA CYS A 419 -18.71 -29.31 -24.49
C CYS A 419 -17.42 -29.32 -25.32
N ALA A 420 -17.36 -30.34 -26.20
CA ALA A 420 -16.49 -30.48 -27.37
C ALA A 420 -15.04 -30.94 -27.12
N GLU A 421 -14.86 -32.27 -27.20
CA GLU A 421 -13.91 -32.86 -28.16
C GLU A 421 -14.48 -34.20 -28.64
N ALA A 422 -15.29 -34.14 -29.70
CA ALA A 422 -15.49 -35.28 -30.59
C ALA A 422 -14.40 -35.17 -31.66
N SER A 423 -13.27 -35.84 -31.45
CA SER A 423 -12.31 -36.09 -32.53
C SER A 423 -12.78 -37.31 -33.31
N ALA A 424 -13.13 -37.05 -34.57
CA ALA A 424 -13.19 -38.06 -35.60
C ALA A 424 -11.77 -38.57 -35.87
N ASP A 425 -11.59 -39.89 -35.88
CA ASP A 425 -10.65 -40.52 -36.80
C ASP A 425 -11.12 -41.94 -37.14
N SER A 426 -11.26 -42.17 -38.44
CA SER A 426 -11.51 -43.45 -39.09
C SER A 426 -10.18 -44.18 -39.31
N ASP A 427 -10.11 -45.49 -39.07
CA ASP A 427 -10.20 -46.52 -40.11
C ASP A 427 -9.64 -47.91 -39.69
N SER A 428 -10.41 -48.94 -40.06
CA SER A 428 -10.08 -50.35 -40.38
C SER A 428 -9.35 -51.30 -39.39
N GLY A 429 -9.92 -52.51 -39.23
CA GLY A 429 -9.12 -53.75 -39.20
C GLY A 429 -9.47 -54.86 -38.18
N ALA A 430 -10.40 -55.75 -38.57
CA ALA A 430 -10.45 -57.20 -38.27
C ALA A 430 -10.68 -57.75 -36.83
N ALA A 431 -11.75 -58.55 -36.71
CA ALA A 431 -11.94 -59.61 -35.70
C ALA A 431 -11.44 -60.97 -36.26
N PRO A 432 -11.49 -62.12 -35.55
CA PRO A 432 -11.90 -62.40 -34.16
C PRO A 432 -10.90 -63.30 -33.39
N VAL A 433 -11.19 -63.70 -32.13
CA VAL A 433 -11.11 -65.08 -31.58
C VAL A 433 -11.12 -65.12 -30.03
N GLN A 434 -12.13 -65.84 -29.51
CA GLN A 434 -12.25 -66.71 -28.31
C GLN A 434 -11.84 -66.26 -26.88
N ALA A 435 -12.79 -66.46 -25.96
CA ALA A 435 -12.65 -66.52 -24.49
C ALA A 435 -12.10 -67.92 -24.05
N PRO A 436 -11.63 -68.15 -22.78
CA PRO A 436 -12.52 -68.17 -21.61
C PRO A 436 -11.92 -67.80 -20.22
N SER A 437 -12.86 -67.64 -19.27
CA SER A 437 -12.87 -68.05 -17.85
C SER A 437 -12.13 -67.32 -16.70
N VAL A 438 -12.97 -66.79 -15.79
CA VAL A 438 -13.10 -67.08 -14.32
C VAL A 438 -12.08 -66.48 -13.31
N ASP A 439 -12.68 -65.71 -12.38
CA ASP A 439 -12.28 -65.31 -11.00
C ASP A 439 -10.95 -64.54 -10.81
N GLU A 440 -10.82 -63.51 -9.99
CA GLU A 440 -11.48 -63.20 -8.73
C GLU A 440 -11.16 -61.73 -8.33
N ASN A 441 -12.09 -61.13 -7.58
CA ASN A 441 -11.88 -60.06 -6.60
C ASN A 441 -11.78 -58.58 -7.02
N SER A 442 -12.77 -57.83 -6.51
CA SER A 442 -12.67 -56.51 -5.85
C SER A 442 -13.47 -55.33 -6.45
N SER A 443 -14.18 -54.66 -5.54
CA SER A 443 -14.79 -53.33 -5.62
C SER A 443 -16.15 -53.18 -6.33
N SER A 444 -17.22 -53.12 -5.52
CA SER A 444 -18.42 -52.36 -5.88
C SER A 444 -18.84 -51.49 -4.70
N LEU A 445 -18.49 -50.21 -4.75
CA LEU A 445 -19.19 -49.14 -4.08
C LEU A 445 -19.23 -48.00 -5.08
N ALA A 446 -20.43 -47.80 -5.63
CA ALA A 446 -20.74 -46.84 -6.67
C ALA A 446 -20.22 -45.44 -6.31
N GLN A 447 -19.32 -44.90 -7.14
CA GLN A 447 -19.05 -43.47 -7.15
C GLN A 447 -20.17 -42.79 -7.95
N GLY A 448 -21.16 -42.29 -7.24
CA GLY A 448 -22.04 -41.25 -7.77
C GLY A 448 -21.20 -39.99 -8.02
N GLY A 449 -21.32 -39.43 -9.22
CA GLY A 449 -20.69 -38.17 -9.61
C GLY A 449 -21.11 -37.05 -8.67
N GLY A 450 -20.22 -36.71 -7.74
CA GLY A 450 -20.35 -35.52 -6.93
C GLY A 450 -19.99 -34.31 -7.77
N GLU A 451 -20.98 -33.66 -8.37
CA GLU A 451 -20.87 -32.23 -8.66
C GLU A 451 -20.30 -31.55 -7.41
N SER A 452 -19.21 -30.80 -7.55
CA SER A 452 -18.64 -30.05 -6.45
C SER A 452 -19.76 -29.20 -5.82
N VAL A 453 -20.03 -29.42 -4.52
CA VAL A 453 -21.05 -28.75 -3.71
C VAL A 453 -21.01 -27.22 -3.90
N LEU A 454 -19.85 -26.67 -4.27
CA LEU A 454 -19.61 -25.24 -4.44
C LEU A 454 -20.13 -24.68 -5.77
N SER A 455 -20.21 -25.49 -6.84
CA SER A 455 -20.80 -25.05 -8.13
C SER A 455 -22.28 -24.65 -8.01
N ARG A 456 -22.98 -25.19 -7.00
CA ARG A 456 -24.39 -24.86 -6.72
C ARG A 456 -24.58 -23.50 -6.05
N HIS A 457 -23.54 -22.94 -5.42
CA HIS A 457 -23.64 -21.74 -4.57
C HIS A 457 -23.25 -20.42 -5.28
N PHE A 458 -22.83 -20.47 -6.55
CA PHE A 458 -22.45 -19.27 -7.32
C PHE A 458 -23.44 -18.93 -8.45
N ARG A 459 -24.63 -19.56 -8.50
CA ARG A 459 -25.53 -19.44 -9.66
C ARG A 459 -25.94 -18.01 -9.98
N SER A 460 -26.01 -17.14 -8.97
CA SER A 460 -26.46 -15.77 -9.16
C SER A 460 -25.32 -14.75 -9.15
N LEU A 461 -24.06 -15.12 -8.89
CA LEU A 461 -22.92 -14.21 -8.91
C LEU A 461 -22.11 -14.36 -10.19
N VAL A 462 -22.24 -13.41 -11.11
CA VAL A 462 -21.50 -13.39 -12.38
C VAL A 462 -20.18 -12.63 -12.21
N PRO A 463 -19.02 -13.23 -12.51
CA PRO A 463 -17.73 -12.53 -12.45
C PRO A 463 -17.62 -11.46 -13.54
N GLU A 464 -17.25 -10.24 -13.16
CA GLU A 464 -17.07 -9.11 -14.08
C GLU A 464 -15.61 -8.69 -14.25
N GLY A 465 -14.74 -8.99 -13.27
CA GLY A 465 -13.34 -8.64 -13.37
C GLY A 465 -12.49 -9.13 -12.22
N VAL A 466 -11.20 -9.36 -12.49
CA VAL A 466 -10.18 -9.73 -11.51
C VAL A 466 -8.99 -8.80 -11.68
N TYR A 467 -8.56 -8.16 -10.59
CA TYR A 467 -7.49 -7.17 -10.59
C TYR A 467 -6.40 -7.58 -9.60
N ALA A 468 -5.22 -7.94 -10.12
CA ALA A 468 -4.06 -8.25 -9.29
C ALA A 468 -3.53 -6.99 -8.61
N VAL A 469 -3.32 -7.05 -7.30
CA VAL A 469 -2.78 -5.96 -6.47
C VAL A 469 -1.77 -6.51 -5.46
N SER A 470 -0.83 -5.66 -5.01
CA SER A 470 0.14 -6.05 -3.99
C SER A 470 -0.12 -5.36 -2.65
N LEU A 471 -0.17 -6.16 -1.59
CA LEU A 471 -0.22 -5.71 -0.20
C LEU A 471 1.19 -5.53 0.40
N GLY A 472 2.18 -5.25 -0.47
CA GLY A 472 3.58 -5.07 -0.11
C GLY A 472 4.39 -6.35 -0.19
N LYS A 473 4.14 -7.31 0.70
CA LYS A 473 4.86 -8.61 0.72
C LYS A 473 4.10 -9.75 0.05
N THR A 474 2.79 -9.60 -0.11
CA THR A 474 1.89 -10.62 -0.63
C THR A 474 1.09 -10.07 -1.78
N ASP A 475 0.90 -10.89 -2.80
CA ASP A 475 -0.02 -10.60 -3.89
C ASP A 475 -1.44 -11.00 -3.48
N ALA A 476 -2.39 -10.20 -3.94
CA ALA A 476 -3.81 -10.35 -3.70
C ALA A 476 -4.58 -9.97 -4.98
N PHE A 477 -5.86 -10.33 -5.01
CA PHE A 477 -6.71 -10.13 -6.19
C PHE A 477 -8.02 -9.50 -5.73
N ILE A 478 -8.38 -8.38 -6.35
CA ILE A 478 -9.71 -7.80 -6.20
C ILE A 478 -10.61 -8.47 -7.22
N HIS A 479 -11.62 -9.21 -6.77
CA HIS A 479 -12.65 -9.80 -7.60
C HIS A 479 -13.89 -8.91 -7.57
N LYS A 480 -14.48 -8.68 -8.74
CA LYS A 480 -15.77 -8.00 -8.90
C LYS A 480 -16.78 -9.00 -9.45
N TYR A 481 -17.94 -9.08 -8.81
CA TYR A 481 -19.10 -9.84 -9.26
C TYR A 481 -20.34 -8.96 -9.30
N ARG A 482 -21.30 -9.36 -10.13
CA ARG A 482 -22.65 -8.79 -10.16
C ARG A 482 -23.66 -9.87 -9.81
N LYS A 483 -24.60 -9.55 -8.92
CA LYS A 483 -25.72 -10.45 -8.62
C LYS A 483 -26.76 -10.36 -9.75
N VAL A 484 -27.09 -11.48 -10.38
CA VAL A 484 -28.19 -11.60 -11.33
C VAL A 484 -29.36 -12.33 -10.69
N SER A 485 -30.56 -12.23 -11.27
CA SER A 485 -31.66 -13.08 -10.83
C SER A 485 -31.29 -14.54 -11.05
N ALA A 486 -31.53 -15.41 -10.07
CA ALA A 486 -31.37 -16.84 -10.28
C ALA A 486 -32.26 -17.27 -11.47
N PRO A 487 -31.75 -18.07 -12.43
CA PRO A 487 -32.60 -18.61 -13.49
C PRO A 487 -33.75 -19.37 -12.83
N GLY A 488 -34.98 -19.02 -13.21
CA GLY A 488 -36.19 -19.58 -12.62
C GLY A 488 -36.14 -21.11 -12.60
N ASN A 489 -36.43 -21.69 -11.44
CA ASN A 489 -36.63 -23.13 -11.26
C ASN A 489 -37.84 -23.63 -12.05
#